data_AF-A0A7C0XEP5-F1
#
_entry.id   AF-A0A7C0XEP5-F1
#
_cell.length_a   1.000
_cell.length_b   1.000
_cell.length_c   1.000
_cell.angle_alpha   90.00
_cell.angle_beta   90.00
_cell.angle_gamma   90.00
#
_symmetry.space_group_name_H-M   'P 1'
#
loop_
_entity.id
_entity.type
_entity.pdbx_description
1 polymer ?
#
loop_
_entity_poly.entity_id
_entity_poly.type
_entity_poly.pdbx_seq_one_letter_code
_entity_poly.pdbx_strand_id
1 'polypeptide(L)'
;MLTVFRPNNEGVERCTDIKKGSWINLVAPTPEELNRIQNELGILPEFLRYPLDEEETSRIEREEDHFLIIIKIPDPRHEGDMVRYETIPLGIIV
;
A
#
# COMPACT_ATOMS: atom_id res chain seq x y z
N MET A 1 1.45 -8.74 4.86
CA MET A 1 2.74 -9.16 4.26
C MET A 1 3.42 -7.96 3.61
N LEU A 2 4.56 -7.59 4.17
CA LEU A 2 5.46 -6.54 3.71
C LEU A 2 6.54 -7.11 2.78
N THR A 3 6.74 -6.47 1.63
CA THR A 3 7.86 -6.77 0.70
C THR A 3 8.50 -5.47 0.25
N VAL A 4 9.83 -5.43 0.20
CA VAL A 4 10.58 -4.26 -0.26
C VAL A 4 11.30 -4.61 -1.55
N PHE A 5 11.20 -3.72 -2.53
CA PHE A 5 11.87 -3.79 -3.81
C PHE A 5 12.74 -2.57 -4.03
N ARG A 6 13.82 -2.69 -4.81
CA ARG A 6 14.65 -1.56 -5.22
C ARG A 6 15.16 -1.77 -6.65
N PRO A 7 15.15 -0.74 -7.52
CA PRO A 7 15.74 -0.86 -8.84
C PRO A 7 17.27 -0.94 -8.75
N ASN A 8 17.87 -1.75 -9.63
CA ASN A 8 19.30 -1.86 -9.85
C ASN A 8 19.60 -1.88 -11.37
N ASN A 9 20.86 -2.04 -11.76
CA ASN A 9 21.26 -2.01 -13.18
C ASN A 9 20.65 -3.15 -14.03
N GLU A 10 20.17 -4.22 -13.40
CA GLU A 10 19.67 -5.43 -14.05
C GLU A 10 18.13 -5.54 -13.95
N GLY A 11 17.47 -4.58 -13.29
CA GLY A 11 16.02 -4.58 -13.10
C GLY A 11 15.64 -4.18 -11.68
N VAL A 12 14.92 -5.06 -10.98
CA VAL A 12 14.42 -4.82 -9.62
C VAL A 12 14.73 -6.02 -8.74
N GLU A 13 15.29 -5.78 -7.57
CA GLU A 13 15.61 -6.81 -6.57
C GLU A 13 14.74 -6.68 -5.32
N ARG A 14 14.57 -7.79 -4.61
CA ARG A 14 13.96 -7.79 -3.27
C ARG A 14 15.00 -7.45 -2.22
N CYS A 15 14.66 -6.53 -1.32
CA CYS A 15 15.54 -6.09 -0.23
C CYS A 15 14.94 -6.45 1.13
N THR A 16 15.80 -6.56 2.14
CA THR A 16 15.38 -6.69 3.55
C THR A 16 15.31 -5.33 4.25
N ASP A 17 16.02 -4.33 3.73
CA ASP A 17 16.13 -2.98 4.25
C ASP A 17 15.27 -1.98 3.46
N ILE A 18 14.82 -0.93 4.15
CA ILE A 18 14.10 0.19 3.55
C ILE A 18 15.10 1.33 3.34
N LYS A 19 15.20 1.83 2.11
CA LYS A 19 16.05 2.99 1.76
C LYS A 19 15.35 3.87 0.73
N LYS A 20 15.85 5.09 0.55
CA LYS A 20 15.39 5.99 -0.51
C LYS A 20 15.42 5.28 -1.87
N GLY A 21 14.32 5.39 -2.61
CA GLY A 21 14.12 4.72 -3.90
C GLY A 21 13.61 3.27 -3.80
N SER A 22 13.34 2.76 -2.59
CA SER A 22 12.64 1.49 -2.42
C SER A 22 11.14 1.62 -2.72
N TRP A 23 10.58 0.61 -3.38
CA TRP A 23 9.14 0.38 -3.47
C TRP A 23 8.75 -0.59 -2.37
N ILE A 24 7.81 -0.20 -1.51
CA ILE A 24 7.29 -1.05 -0.42
C ILE A 24 5.88 -1.50 -0.80
N ASN A 25 5.67 -2.81 -0.79
CA ASN A 25 4.38 -3.44 -1.05
C ASN A 25 3.83 -4.03 0.26
N LEU A 26 2.67 -3.56 0.69
CA LEU A 26 1.94 -4.06 1.85
C LEU A 26 0.63 -4.69 1.39
N VAL A 27 0.47 -6.00 1.60
CA VAL A 27 -0.78 -6.71 1.29
C VAL A 27 -1.29 -7.37 2.57
N ALA A 28 -2.50 -7.01 3.01
CA ALA A 28 -3.06 -7.42 4.30
C ALA A 28 -2.01 -7.33 5.42
N PRO A 29 -1.49 -6.12 5.72
CA PRO A 29 -0.39 -5.95 6.66
C PRO A 29 -0.82 -6.29 8.09
N THR A 30 0.09 -6.84 8.89
CA THR A 30 -0.14 -7.01 10.33
C THR A 30 0.07 -5.68 11.07
N PRO A 31 -0.46 -5.51 12.30
CA PRO A 31 -0.18 -4.33 13.10
C PRO A 31 1.32 -4.07 13.32
N GLU A 32 2.13 -5.12 13.44
CA GLU A 32 3.58 -5.03 13.57
C GLU A 32 4.25 -4.49 12.30
N GLU A 33 3.80 -4.93 11.12
CA GLU A 33 4.27 -4.42 9.83
C GLU A 33 3.91 -2.94 9.67
N LEU A 34 2.69 -2.53 10.03
CA LEU A 34 2.26 -1.13 10.01
C LEU A 34 3.11 -0.27 10.94
N ASN A 35 3.32 -0.72 12.19
CA ASN A 35 4.15 -0.02 13.16
C ASN A 35 5.60 0.11 12.68
N ARG A 36 6.15 -0.93 12.04
CA ARG A 36 7.49 -0.88 11.46
C ARG A 36 7.60 0.21 10.39
N ILE A 37 6.65 0.26 9.46
CA ILE A 37 6.63 1.27 8.39
C ILE A 37 6.47 2.68 8.96
N GLN A 38 5.54 2.87 9.89
CA GLN A 38 5.35 4.14 10.58
C GLN A 38 6.65 4.62 11.24
N ASN A 39 7.34 3.75 11.97
CA ASN A 39 8.56 4.11 12.70
C ASN A 39 9.77 4.34 11.78
N GLU A 40 9.95 3.53 10.73
CA GLU A 40 11.10 3.66 9.82
C GLU A 40 10.96 4.83 8.84
N LEU A 41 9.74 5.20 8.45
CA LEU A 41 9.48 6.22 7.43
C LEU A 41 8.86 7.51 7.95
N GLY A 42 8.33 7.52 9.18
CA GLY A 42 7.64 8.70 9.73
C GLY A 42 6.30 9.00 9.07
N ILE A 43 5.69 8.02 8.39
CA ILE A 43 4.39 8.16 7.74
C ILE A 43 3.29 8.29 8.81
N LEU A 44 2.32 9.16 8.57
CA LEU A 44 1.16 9.32 9.45
C LEU A 44 0.37 8.00 9.59
N PRO A 45 -0.04 7.60 10.81
CA PRO A 45 -0.81 6.38 11.03
C PRO A 45 -2.07 6.31 10.17
N GLU A 46 -2.73 7.45 9.98
CA GLU A 46 -3.96 7.56 9.18
C GLU A 46 -3.71 7.19 7.72
N PHE A 47 -2.59 7.61 7.16
CA PHE A 47 -2.25 7.32 5.75
C PHE A 47 -2.05 5.83 5.50
N LEU A 48 -1.57 5.08 6.50
CA LEU A 48 -1.46 3.62 6.44
C LEU A 48 -2.80 2.91 6.66
N ARG A 49 -3.75 3.55 7.36
CA ARG A 49 -5.04 2.97 7.73
C ARG A 49 -6.14 3.22 6.70
N TYR A 50 -6.22 4.41 6.10
CA TYR A 50 -7.26 4.73 5.11
C TYR A 50 -7.34 3.70 3.97
N PRO A 51 -6.23 3.24 3.36
CA PRO A 51 -6.31 2.24 2.29
C PRO A 51 -6.84 0.87 2.73
N LEU A 52 -6.88 0.59 4.04
CA LEU A 52 -7.39 -0.66 4.60
C LEU A 52 -8.90 -0.62 4.89
N ASP A 53 -9.52 0.56 4.81
CA ASP A 53 -10.96 0.74 5.00
C ASP A 53 -11.69 0.57 3.66
N GLU A 54 -12.55 -0.44 3.56
CA GLU A 54 -13.30 -0.74 2.34
C GLU A 54 -14.25 0.41 1.92
N GLU A 55 -14.69 1.24 2.87
CA GLU A 55 -15.59 2.37 2.63
C GLU A 55 -14.87 3.59 2.03
N GLU A 56 -13.53 3.57 1.97
CA GLU A 56 -12.78 4.74 1.52
C GLU A 56 -12.99 5.11 0.05
N THR A 57 -12.95 6.41 -0.23
CA THR A 57 -13.19 6.96 -1.57
C THR A 57 -11.89 7.38 -2.25
N SER A 58 -11.90 7.42 -3.59
CA SER A 58 -10.71 7.84 -4.33
C SER A 58 -10.44 9.33 -4.13
N ARG A 59 -9.24 9.66 -3.66
CA ARG A 59 -8.78 11.04 -3.44
C ARG A 59 -7.26 11.13 -3.46
N ILE A 60 -6.77 12.36 -3.55
CA ILE A 60 -5.38 12.70 -3.28
C ILE A 60 -5.39 13.58 -2.03
N GLU A 61 -4.54 13.23 -1.08
CA GLU A 61 -4.38 13.92 0.19
C GLU A 61 -2.90 14.23 0.39
N ARG A 62 -2.61 15.42 0.89
CA ARG A 62 -1.25 15.87 1.17
C ARG A 62 -1.21 16.38 2.59
N GLU A 63 -0.33 15.79 3.38
CA GLU A 63 -0.05 16.24 4.74
C GLU A 63 1.46 16.23 4.95
N GLU A 64 1.99 17.33 5.48
CA GLU A 64 3.43 17.58 5.57
C GLU A 64 4.18 17.30 4.25
N ASP A 65 5.12 16.35 4.28
CA ASP A 65 5.95 15.91 3.14
C ASP A 65 5.43 14.63 2.48
N HIS A 66 4.27 14.11 2.90
CA HIS A 66 3.68 12.88 2.37
C HIS A 66 2.50 13.16 1.45
N PHE A 67 2.44 12.42 0.35
CA PHE A 67 1.26 12.33 -0.51
C PHE A 67 0.61 10.98 -0.35
N LEU A 68 -0.69 10.96 -0.05
CA LEU A 68 -1.52 9.76 -0.12
C LEU A 68 -2.42 9.85 -1.35
N ILE A 69 -2.42 8.78 -2.14
CA ILE A 69 -3.32 8.59 -3.28
C ILE A 69 -4.13 7.33 -2.98
N ILE A 70 -5.45 7.46 -2.94
CA ILE A 70 -6.37 6.32 -2.85
C ILE A 70 -7.08 6.18 -4.19
N ILE A 71 -7.04 4.99 -4.78
CA ILE A 71 -7.80 4.65 -5.98
C ILE A 71 -8.62 3.38 -5.74
N LYS A 72 -9.85 3.32 -6.27
CA LYS A 72 -10.63 2.08 -6.30
C LYS A 72 -10.10 1.19 -7.42
N ILE A 73 -9.73 -0.04 -7.08
CA ILE A 73 -9.31 -1.07 -8.05
C ILE A 73 -10.35 -2.20 -8.08
N PRO A 74 -10.53 -2.88 -9.22
CA PRO A 74 -11.42 -4.03 -9.30
C PRO A 74 -10.90 -5.21 -8.46
N ASP A 75 -11.78 -5.84 -7.71
CA ASP A 75 -11.53 -7.07 -6.95
C ASP A 75 -12.50 -8.18 -7.42
N PRO A 76 -12.03 -9.21 -8.15
CA PRO A 76 -12.88 -10.29 -8.63
C PRO A 76 -13.24 -11.28 -7.51
N ARG A 77 -14.53 -11.36 -7.19
CA ARG A 77 -15.12 -12.37 -6.30
C ARG A 77 -15.60 -13.57 -7.10
N HIS A 78 -15.13 -14.76 -6.72
CA HIS A 78 -15.51 -16.02 -7.36
C HIS A 78 -16.63 -16.70 -6.56
N GLU A 79 -17.78 -16.89 -7.19
CA GLU A 79 -18.96 -17.54 -6.61
C GLU A 79 -19.33 -18.74 -7.50
N GLY A 80 -18.66 -19.88 -7.27
CA GLY A 80 -18.78 -21.06 -8.15
C GLY A 80 -18.20 -20.77 -9.54
N ASP A 81 -19.02 -20.93 -10.58
CA ASP A 81 -18.65 -20.65 -11.98
C ASP A 81 -18.85 -19.18 -12.39
N MET A 82 -19.34 -18.33 -11.48
CA MET A 82 -19.56 -16.91 -11.74
C MET A 82 -18.44 -16.05 -11.14
N VAL A 83 -18.09 -14.97 -11.85
CA VAL A 83 -17.18 -13.92 -11.36
C VAL A 83 -17.97 -12.63 -11.20
N ARG A 84 -18.03 -12.12 -9.97
CA ARG A 84 -18.59 -10.82 -9.64
C ARG A 84 -17.44 -9.84 -9.40
N TYR A 85 -17.57 -8.61 -9.89
CA TYR A 85 -16.57 -7.57 -9.64
C TYR A 85 -17.06 -6.63 -8.56
N GLU A 86 -16.22 -6.46 -7.54
CA GLU A 86 -16.34 -5.41 -6.53
C GLU A 86 -15.17 -4.44 -6.70
N THR A 87 -15.12 -3.39 -5.87
CA THR A 87 -13.97 -2.48 -5.84
C THR A 87 -13.43 -2.34 -4.44
N ILE A 88 -12.11 -2.43 -4.31
CA ILE A 88 -11.39 -2.19 -3.05
C ILE A 88 -10.49 -0.96 -3.20
N PRO A 89 -10.17 -0.23 -2.12
CA PRO A 89 -9.19 0.84 -2.18
C PRO A 89 -7.77 0.28 -2.30
N LEU A 90 -6.94 0.98 -3.08
CA LEU A 90 -5.50 0.82 -3.13
C LEU A 90 -4.87 2.17 -2.74
N GLY A 91 -4.01 2.11 -1.72
CA GLY A 91 -3.24 3.26 -1.27
C GLY A 91 -1.85 3.30 -1.89
N ILE A 92 -1.43 4.48 -2.31
CA ILE A 92 -0.06 4.77 -2.74
C ILE A 92 0.41 5.96 -1.93
N ILE A 93 1.54 5.80 -1.23
CA ILE A 93 2.14 6.83 -0.39
C ILE A 93 3.51 7.19 -0.98
N VAL A 94 3.78 8.49 -1.15
CA VAL A 94 5.02 9.03 -1.73
C VAL A 94 5.61 10.09 -0.81
#